data_AF-A0A832II62-F1
#
_entry.id   AF-A0A832II62-F1
#
_cell.length_a   1.000
_cell.length_b   1.000
_cell.length_c   1.000
_cell.angle_alpha   90.00
_cell.angle_beta   90.00
_cell.angle_gamma   90.00
#
_symmetry.space_group_name_H-M   'P 1'
#
loop_
_entity.id
_entity.type
_entity.pdbx_description
1 polymer ?
#
loop_
_entity_poly.entity_id
_entity_poly.type
_entity_poly.pdbx_seq_one_letter_code
_entity_poly.pdbx_strand_id
1 'polypeptide(L)'
;MENLYPMLVIFSYSLVLNSMPPLLSSFRELFNISIALSSFLPFFSLAGTVISNIFTGIFLNKLGIKRALLTGYSLTIVGALIVAFSGNYLLSILGLFVFGLSTGFGFTGSTTLLSQAKNPNFGFYHGAYGLGGILAPFCISWATRSFGDFRNVYLMYAMMFLLLAFYTVIKTFPVLQNVQGGFSLRGISNAF
;
A
#
# COMPACT_ATOMS: atom_id res chain seq x y z
N MET A 1 6.58 14.23 -16.69
CA MET A 1 5.85 12.97 -16.38
C MET A 1 6.51 12.11 -15.30
N GLU A 2 7.79 12.33 -14.97
CA GLU A 2 8.51 11.51 -13.96
C GLU A 2 7.90 11.58 -12.56
N ASN A 3 7.41 12.75 -12.14
CA ASN A 3 6.74 12.94 -10.84
C ASN A 3 5.35 12.26 -10.74
N LEU A 4 4.62 12.19 -11.85
CA LEU A 4 3.20 11.79 -11.86
C LEU A 4 2.99 10.33 -11.45
N TYR A 5 3.89 9.44 -11.86
CA TYR A 5 3.73 8.03 -11.57
C TYR A 5 3.94 7.69 -10.08
N PRO A 6 5.03 8.14 -9.41
CA PRO A 6 5.13 8.08 -7.95
C PRO A 6 3.91 8.65 -7.21
N MET A 7 3.38 9.78 -7.70
CA MET A 7 2.17 10.42 -7.15
C MET A 7 0.94 9.51 -7.29
N LEU A 8 0.77 8.85 -8.44
CA LEU A 8 -0.29 7.87 -8.67
C LEU A 8 -0.17 6.68 -7.71
N VAL A 9 1.04 6.16 -7.50
CA VAL A 9 1.29 5.06 -6.57
C VAL A 9 0.89 5.44 -5.15
N ILE A 10 1.39 6.56 -4.63
CA ILE A 10 1.10 6.96 -3.24
C ILE A 10 -0.37 7.32 -3.04
N PHE A 11 -1.02 7.93 -4.04
CA PHE A 11 -2.46 8.18 -4.04
C PHE A 11 -3.25 6.87 -3.91
N SER A 12 -2.90 5.86 -4.70
CA SER A 12 -3.58 4.56 -4.68
C SER A 12 -3.40 3.80 -3.38
N TYR A 13 -2.20 3.80 -2.78
CA TYR A 13 -2.01 3.22 -1.45
C TYR A 13 -2.77 4.00 -0.37
N SER A 14 -2.78 5.33 -0.48
CA SER A 14 -3.51 6.20 0.45
C SER A 14 -5.00 5.91 0.45
N LEU A 15 -5.61 5.67 -0.72
CA LEU A 15 -7.03 5.27 -0.82
C LEU A 15 -7.34 4.02 0.02
N VAL A 16 -6.50 2.99 -0.06
CA VAL A 16 -6.73 1.74 0.69
C VAL A 16 -6.50 1.96 2.19
N LEU A 17 -5.38 2.60 2.54
CA LEU A 17 -4.99 2.83 3.92
C LEU A 17 -6.03 3.67 4.68
N ASN A 18 -6.52 4.73 4.06
CA ASN A 18 -7.45 5.68 4.68
C ASN A 18 -8.92 5.22 4.63
N SER A 19 -9.21 4.11 3.95
CA SER A 19 -10.53 3.48 4.01
C SER A 19 -10.76 2.65 5.25
N MET A 20 -9.71 2.12 5.87
CA MET A 20 -9.86 1.27 7.05
C MET A 20 -10.43 2.03 8.28
N PRO A 21 -9.96 3.23 8.68
CA PRO A 21 -10.50 3.92 9.85
C PRO A 21 -12.02 4.17 9.82
N PRO A 22 -12.63 4.72 8.74
CA PRO A 22 -14.07 4.92 8.68
C PRO A 22 -14.87 3.60 8.60
N LEU A 23 -14.25 2.50 8.18
CA LEU A 23 -14.88 1.18 8.10
C LEU A 23 -14.87 0.39 9.41
N LEU A 24 -14.20 0.88 10.47
CA LEU A 24 -14.14 0.14 11.75
C LEU A 24 -15.53 -0.12 12.34
N SER A 25 -16.47 0.83 12.22
CA SER A 25 -17.87 0.60 12.63
C SER A 25 -18.53 -0.49 11.80
N SER A 26 -18.37 -0.47 10.49
CA SER A 26 -18.93 -1.50 9.58
C SER A 26 -18.38 -2.89 9.87
N PHE A 27 -17.07 -3.02 10.16
CA PHE A 27 -16.48 -4.29 10.60
C PHE A 27 -17.04 -4.76 11.95
N ARG A 28 -17.30 -3.84 12.88
CA ARG A 28 -17.89 -4.16 14.18
C ARG A 28 -19.30 -4.70 14.05
N GLU A 29 -20.12 -4.05 13.24
CA GLU A 29 -21.50 -4.48 12.97
C GLU A 29 -21.52 -5.82 12.24
N LEU A 30 -20.69 -5.99 11.20
CA LEU A 30 -20.63 -7.22 10.40
C LEU A 30 -20.24 -8.44 11.23
N PHE A 31 -19.27 -8.31 12.13
CA PHE A 31 -18.75 -9.43 12.93
C PHE A 31 -19.23 -9.45 14.37
N ASN A 32 -20.10 -8.52 14.77
CA ASN A 32 -20.60 -8.34 16.14
C ASN A 32 -19.47 -8.32 17.20
N ILE A 33 -18.43 -7.51 16.95
CA ILE A 33 -17.24 -7.41 17.80
C ILE A 33 -17.18 -6.10 18.59
N SER A 34 -16.44 -6.13 19.72
CA SER A 34 -16.20 -4.96 20.56
C SER A 34 -15.29 -3.91 19.90
N ILE A 35 -15.28 -2.71 20.45
CA ILE A 35 -14.35 -1.64 20.05
C ILE A 35 -12.90 -2.12 20.18
N ALA A 36 -12.56 -2.77 21.30
CA ALA A 36 -11.22 -3.27 21.56
C ALA A 36 -10.75 -4.27 20.50
N LEU A 37 -11.61 -5.21 20.08
CA LEU A 37 -11.29 -6.12 19.00
C LEU A 37 -11.18 -5.38 17.65
N SER A 38 -12.05 -4.43 17.35
CA SER A 38 -11.95 -3.69 16.09
C SER A 38 -10.61 -2.97 15.91
N SER A 39 -9.97 -2.53 17.01
CA SER A 39 -8.64 -1.90 16.99
C SER A 39 -7.51 -2.85 16.56
N PHE A 40 -7.70 -4.18 16.55
CA PHE A 40 -6.68 -5.10 16.04
C PHE A 40 -6.55 -5.03 14.52
N LEU A 41 -7.59 -4.62 13.78
CA LEU A 41 -7.53 -4.42 12.34
C LEU A 41 -6.41 -3.40 11.94
N PRO A 42 -6.41 -2.16 12.47
CA PRO A 42 -5.31 -1.21 12.28
C PRO A 42 -3.98 -1.71 12.84
N PHE A 43 -4.00 -2.36 14.00
CA PHE A 43 -2.78 -2.87 14.63
C PHE A 43 -2.05 -3.87 13.72
N PHE A 44 -2.75 -4.87 13.17
CA PHE A 44 -2.13 -5.86 12.29
C PHE A 44 -1.73 -5.26 10.93
N SER A 45 -2.49 -4.32 10.39
CA SER A 45 -2.05 -3.53 9.22
C SER A 45 -0.73 -2.80 9.49
N LEU A 46 -0.61 -2.16 10.65
CA LEU A 46 0.63 -1.50 11.08
C LEU A 46 1.77 -2.51 11.30
N ALA A 47 1.50 -3.65 11.93
CA ALA A 47 2.50 -4.70 12.12
C ALA A 47 3.08 -5.19 10.79
N GLY A 48 2.20 -5.43 9.79
CA GLY A 48 2.63 -5.73 8.43
C GLY A 48 3.48 -4.62 7.82
N THR A 49 3.11 -3.36 8.02
CA THR A 49 3.86 -2.19 7.54
C THR A 49 5.27 -2.13 8.14
N VAL A 50 5.40 -2.32 9.45
CA VAL A 50 6.71 -2.35 10.15
C VAL A 50 7.59 -3.46 9.58
N ILE A 51 7.05 -4.66 9.44
CA ILE A 51 7.76 -5.81 8.86
C ILE A 51 8.21 -5.49 7.42
N SER A 52 7.33 -4.93 6.60
CA SER A 52 7.61 -4.56 5.21
C SER A 52 8.78 -3.59 5.09
N ASN A 53 8.81 -2.56 5.93
CA ASN A 53 9.84 -1.51 5.86
C ASN A 53 11.26 -2.05 6.12
N ILE A 54 11.39 -3.10 6.93
CA ILE A 54 12.68 -3.76 7.17
C ILE A 54 13.21 -4.43 5.89
N PHE A 55 12.33 -5.11 5.14
CA PHE A 55 12.74 -5.89 3.98
C PHE A 55 12.78 -5.09 2.67
N THR A 56 12.00 -4.01 2.57
CA THR A 56 11.84 -3.27 1.32
C THR A 56 13.16 -2.70 0.82
N GLY A 57 14.03 -2.19 1.70
CA GLY A 57 15.36 -1.69 1.32
C GLY A 57 16.25 -2.78 0.69
N ILE A 58 16.18 -4.01 1.23
CA ILE A 58 16.91 -5.17 0.67
C ILE A 58 16.37 -5.51 -0.72
N PHE A 59 15.04 -5.52 -0.88
CA PHE A 59 14.38 -5.81 -2.15
C PHE A 59 14.68 -4.76 -3.21
N LEU A 60 14.63 -3.48 -2.86
CA LEU A 60 14.96 -2.39 -3.77
C LEU A 60 16.41 -2.52 -4.28
N ASN A 61 17.36 -2.76 -3.39
CA ASN A 61 18.77 -2.92 -3.76
C ASN A 61 19.03 -4.15 -4.64
N LYS A 62 18.37 -5.29 -4.36
CA LYS A 62 18.64 -6.54 -5.08
C LYS A 62 17.85 -6.68 -6.39
N LEU A 63 16.59 -6.23 -6.40
CA LEU A 63 15.64 -6.51 -7.48
C LEU A 63 15.24 -5.26 -8.27
N GLY A 64 15.59 -4.07 -7.78
CA GLY A 64 15.25 -2.79 -8.39
C GLY A 64 13.81 -2.33 -8.09
N ILE A 65 13.55 -1.06 -8.40
CA ILE A 65 12.27 -0.37 -8.11
C ILE A 65 11.08 -1.11 -8.73
N LYS A 66 11.19 -1.51 -10.01
CA LYS A 66 10.09 -2.15 -10.74
C LYS A 66 9.57 -3.40 -10.05
N ARG A 67 10.46 -4.31 -9.68
CA ARG A 67 10.11 -5.57 -9.03
C ARG A 67 9.59 -5.33 -7.61
N ALA A 68 10.18 -4.39 -6.88
CA ALA A 68 9.68 -4.01 -5.55
C ALA A 68 8.23 -3.49 -5.62
N LEU A 69 7.92 -2.58 -6.55
CA LEU A 69 6.55 -2.07 -6.74
C LEU A 69 5.57 -3.18 -7.14
N LEU A 70 5.94 -4.07 -8.08
CA LEU A 70 5.08 -5.19 -8.48
C LEU A 70 4.82 -6.17 -7.33
N THR A 71 5.81 -6.44 -6.47
CA THR A 71 5.62 -7.23 -5.25
C THR A 71 4.62 -6.55 -4.32
N GLY A 72 4.77 -5.23 -4.08
CA GLY A 72 3.82 -4.44 -3.30
C GLY A 72 2.41 -4.56 -3.86
N TYR A 73 2.22 -4.31 -5.16
CA TYR A 73 0.89 -4.36 -5.78
C TYR A 73 0.26 -5.74 -5.70
N SER A 74 1.06 -6.79 -5.89
CA SER A 74 0.58 -8.17 -5.76
C SER A 74 0.07 -8.45 -4.34
N LEU A 75 0.83 -8.01 -3.33
CA LEU A 75 0.41 -8.11 -1.93
C LEU A 75 -0.84 -7.26 -1.65
N THR A 76 -0.93 -6.04 -2.20
CA THR A 76 -2.14 -5.21 -2.06
C THR A 76 -3.36 -5.88 -2.68
N ILE A 77 -3.24 -6.45 -3.88
CA ILE A 77 -4.32 -7.18 -4.55
C ILE A 77 -4.75 -8.37 -3.70
N VAL A 78 -3.81 -9.19 -3.23
CA VAL A 78 -4.12 -10.36 -2.38
C VAL A 78 -4.80 -9.92 -1.09
N GLY A 79 -4.25 -8.93 -0.38
CA GLY A 79 -4.83 -8.41 0.85
C GLY A 79 -6.24 -7.86 0.65
N ALA A 80 -6.44 -7.08 -0.43
CA ALA A 80 -7.75 -6.54 -0.77
C ALA A 80 -8.77 -7.62 -1.13
N LEU A 81 -8.38 -8.65 -1.90
CA LEU A 81 -9.26 -9.78 -2.21
C LEU A 81 -9.62 -10.58 -0.95
N ILE A 82 -8.67 -10.80 -0.02
CA ILE A 82 -8.95 -11.46 1.26
C ILE A 82 -10.01 -10.67 2.04
N VAL A 83 -9.90 -9.34 2.13
CA VAL A 83 -10.91 -8.51 2.82
C VAL A 83 -12.25 -8.52 2.08
N ALA A 84 -12.23 -8.40 0.75
CA ALA A 84 -13.44 -8.40 -0.09
C ALA A 84 -14.29 -9.66 0.11
N PHE A 85 -13.64 -10.82 0.25
CA PHE A 85 -14.29 -12.12 0.44
C PHE A 85 -14.24 -12.62 1.88
N SER A 86 -13.95 -11.75 2.85
CA SER A 86 -13.80 -12.13 4.26
C SER A 86 -15.13 -12.60 4.85
N GLY A 87 -15.28 -13.91 5.09
CA GLY A 87 -16.46 -14.47 5.76
C GLY A 87 -16.41 -14.36 7.30
N ASN A 88 -15.28 -13.95 7.86
CA ASN A 88 -15.08 -13.81 9.29
C ASN A 88 -14.01 -12.76 9.61
N TYR A 89 -13.95 -12.39 10.89
CA TYR A 89 -13.04 -11.37 11.40
C TYR A 89 -11.55 -11.68 11.22
N LEU A 90 -11.14 -12.96 11.36
CA LEU A 90 -9.74 -13.36 11.20
C LEU A 90 -9.25 -13.17 9.76
N LEU A 91 -10.10 -13.46 8.77
CA LEU A 91 -9.78 -13.19 7.37
C LEU A 91 -9.59 -11.69 7.12
N SER A 92 -10.42 -10.83 7.71
CA SER A 92 -10.24 -9.37 7.61
C SER A 92 -8.93 -8.91 8.22
N ILE A 93 -8.54 -9.45 9.38
CA ILE A 93 -7.21 -9.19 9.97
C ILE A 93 -6.10 -9.64 9.02
N LEU A 94 -6.18 -10.86 8.48
CA LEU A 94 -5.17 -11.39 7.56
C LEU A 94 -5.04 -10.51 6.32
N GLY A 95 -6.16 -10.11 5.71
CA GLY A 95 -6.17 -9.26 4.52
C GLY A 95 -5.54 -7.89 4.79
N LEU A 96 -5.85 -7.27 5.93
CA LEU A 96 -5.25 -6.00 6.34
C LEU A 96 -3.77 -6.15 6.73
N PHE A 97 -3.36 -7.25 7.34
CA PHE A 97 -1.96 -7.56 7.59
C PHE A 97 -1.17 -7.70 6.28
N VAL A 98 -1.71 -8.43 5.30
CA VAL A 98 -1.11 -8.58 3.96
C VAL A 98 -1.05 -7.24 3.22
N PHE A 99 -2.10 -6.42 3.32
CA PHE A 99 -2.04 -5.04 2.84
C PHE A 99 -0.94 -4.24 3.56
N GLY A 100 -0.82 -4.36 4.88
CA GLY A 100 0.27 -3.80 5.66
C GLY A 100 1.65 -4.21 5.12
N LEU A 101 1.85 -5.49 4.82
CA LEU A 101 3.09 -5.98 4.21
C LEU A 101 3.38 -5.34 2.84
N SER A 102 2.36 -4.86 2.12
CA SER A 102 2.53 -4.19 0.83
C SER A 102 2.98 -2.73 0.95
N THR A 103 2.66 -2.04 2.05
CA THR A 103 2.81 -0.58 2.15
C THR A 103 4.26 -0.13 2.08
N GLY A 104 5.20 -0.88 2.67
CA GLY A 104 6.64 -0.56 2.58
C GLY A 104 7.12 -0.53 1.13
N PHE A 105 6.80 -1.56 0.35
CA PHE A 105 7.13 -1.60 -1.08
C PHE A 105 6.51 -0.44 -1.86
N GLY A 106 5.25 -0.12 -1.58
CA GLY A 106 4.55 1.02 -2.17
C GLY A 106 5.23 2.34 -1.88
N PHE A 107 5.30 2.71 -0.60
CA PHE A 107 5.78 4.00 -0.12
C PHE A 107 7.27 4.20 -0.39
N THR A 108 8.12 3.25 0.03
CA THR A 108 9.55 3.37 -0.20
C THR A 108 9.85 3.29 -1.70
N GLY A 109 9.20 2.41 -2.45
CA GLY A 109 9.37 2.30 -3.90
C GLY A 109 9.00 3.58 -4.64
N SER A 110 7.86 4.21 -4.32
CA SER A 110 7.45 5.46 -4.96
C SER A 110 8.30 6.65 -4.54
N THR A 111 8.69 6.73 -3.27
CA THR A 111 9.60 7.78 -2.78
C THR A 111 11.00 7.66 -3.41
N THR A 112 11.57 6.45 -3.53
CA THR A 112 12.84 6.21 -4.22
C THR A 112 12.75 6.55 -5.71
N LEU A 113 11.63 6.24 -6.35
CA LEU A 113 11.42 6.61 -7.75
C LEU A 113 11.30 8.12 -7.93
N LEU A 114 10.59 8.80 -7.02
CA LEU A 114 10.46 10.25 -7.04
C LEU A 114 11.81 10.93 -6.85
N SER A 115 12.65 10.44 -5.93
CA SER A 115 13.96 11.04 -5.66
C SER A 115 14.93 10.98 -6.84
N GLN A 116 14.66 10.14 -7.84
CA GLN A 116 15.45 10.02 -9.07
C GLN A 116 14.93 10.89 -10.22
N ALA A 117 13.78 11.56 -10.05
CA ALA A 117 13.27 12.49 -11.06
C ALA A 117 14.19 13.70 -11.19
N LYS A 118 14.25 14.31 -12.39
CA LYS A 118 15.07 15.50 -12.64
C LYS A 118 14.73 16.67 -11.72
N ASN A 119 13.44 16.83 -11.39
CA ASN A 119 12.91 17.87 -10.51
C ASN A 119 11.90 17.23 -9.54
N PRO A 120 12.36 16.59 -8.45
CA PRO A 120 11.49 15.83 -7.55
C PRO A 120 10.58 16.79 -6.76
N ASN A 121 9.27 16.58 -6.83
CA ASN A 121 8.30 17.41 -6.13
C ASN A 121 7.59 16.65 -4.99
N PHE A 122 8.21 16.66 -3.81
CA PHE A 122 7.67 16.02 -2.62
C PHE A 122 6.40 16.70 -2.08
N GLY A 123 6.23 18.00 -2.31
CA GLY A 123 5.02 18.73 -1.90
C GLY A 123 3.77 18.19 -2.58
N PHE A 124 3.78 18.11 -3.92
CA PHE A 124 2.67 17.52 -4.67
C PHE A 124 2.53 16.02 -4.43
N TYR A 125 3.62 15.30 -4.12
CA TYR A 125 3.57 13.89 -3.75
C TYR A 125 2.76 13.66 -2.47
N HIS A 126 3.02 14.44 -1.42
CA HIS A 126 2.21 14.39 -0.19
C HIS A 126 0.81 14.96 -0.41
N GLY A 127 0.64 15.92 -1.32
CA GLY A 127 -0.67 16.36 -1.79
C GLY A 127 -1.48 15.20 -2.40
N ALA A 128 -0.86 14.37 -3.24
CA ALA A 128 -1.49 13.19 -3.82
C ALA A 128 -1.84 12.14 -2.74
N TYR A 129 -0.97 11.94 -1.75
CA TYR A 129 -1.32 11.14 -0.57
C TYR A 129 -2.57 11.69 0.14
N GLY A 130 -2.60 12.98 0.44
CA GLY A 130 -3.74 13.64 1.08
C GLY A 130 -5.03 13.51 0.28
N LEU A 131 -4.96 13.69 -1.04
CA LEU A 131 -6.11 13.49 -1.95
C LEU A 131 -6.66 12.06 -1.89
N GLY A 132 -5.80 11.05 -1.81
CA GLY A 132 -6.24 9.66 -1.62
C GLY A 132 -7.02 9.48 -0.32
N GLY A 133 -6.59 10.14 0.76
CA GLY A 133 -7.30 10.13 2.04
C GLY A 133 -8.67 10.83 1.96
N ILE A 134 -8.74 11.96 1.27
CA ILE A 134 -10.00 12.70 1.05
C ILE A 134 -10.99 11.88 0.23
N LEU A 135 -10.52 11.17 -0.80
CA LEU A 135 -11.38 10.40 -1.71
C LEU A 135 -11.78 9.01 -1.19
N ALA A 136 -11.09 8.46 -0.19
CA ALA A 136 -11.37 7.14 0.37
C ALA A 136 -12.84 6.98 0.85
N PRO A 137 -13.44 7.89 1.65
CA PRO A 137 -14.85 7.80 2.04
C PRO A 137 -15.83 7.86 0.87
N PHE A 138 -15.50 8.59 -0.20
CA PHE A 138 -16.33 8.64 -1.41
C PHE A 138 -16.33 7.29 -2.12
N CYS A 139 -15.17 6.66 -2.25
CA CYS A 139 -15.03 5.31 -2.79
C CYS A 139 -15.81 4.27 -1.99
N ILE A 140 -15.71 4.32 -0.65
CA ILE A 140 -16.49 3.46 0.25
C ILE A 140 -17.98 3.67 -0.01
N SER A 141 -18.45 4.92 0.04
CA SER A 141 -19.87 5.25 -0.11
C SER A 141 -20.42 4.78 -1.45
N TRP A 142 -19.66 4.98 -2.53
CA TRP A 142 -20.04 4.53 -3.86
C TRP A 142 -20.12 3.01 -3.96
N ALA A 143 -19.11 2.28 -3.45
CA ALA A 143 -19.09 0.83 -3.48
C ALA A 143 -20.23 0.22 -2.64
N THR A 144 -20.45 0.74 -1.43
CA THR A 144 -21.54 0.27 -0.55
C THR A 144 -22.91 0.53 -1.15
N ARG A 145 -23.15 1.71 -1.75
CA ARG A 145 -24.45 2.03 -2.38
C ARG A 145 -24.73 1.20 -3.63
N SER A 146 -23.69 0.93 -4.43
CA SER A 146 -23.85 0.22 -5.70
C SER A 146 -24.01 -1.28 -5.52
N PHE A 147 -23.36 -1.85 -4.50
CA PHE A 147 -23.25 -3.30 -4.32
C PHE A 147 -23.75 -3.82 -2.96
N GLY A 148 -24.26 -2.95 -2.09
CA GLY A 148 -24.89 -3.30 -0.81
C GLY A 148 -23.93 -3.69 0.32
N ASP A 149 -22.62 -3.70 0.08
CA ASP A 149 -21.61 -4.14 1.05
C ASP A 149 -20.33 -3.33 0.92
N PHE A 150 -19.82 -2.84 2.05
CA PHE A 150 -18.60 -2.03 2.12
C PHE A 150 -17.36 -2.80 1.68
N ARG A 151 -17.33 -4.13 1.82
CA ARG A 151 -16.21 -4.99 1.41
C ARG A 151 -15.93 -4.87 -0.09
N ASN A 152 -16.92 -4.49 -0.90
CA ASN A 152 -16.75 -4.29 -2.34
C ASN A 152 -15.80 -3.13 -2.68
N VAL A 153 -15.54 -2.20 -1.77
CA VAL A 153 -14.51 -1.16 -1.99
C VAL A 153 -13.13 -1.80 -2.20
N TYR A 154 -12.88 -2.95 -1.58
CA TYR A 154 -11.61 -3.67 -1.73
C TYR A 154 -11.51 -4.40 -3.08
N LEU A 155 -12.62 -4.79 -3.73
CA LEU A 155 -12.59 -5.26 -5.13
C LEU A 155 -12.19 -4.12 -6.08
N MET A 156 -12.72 -2.92 -5.84
CA MET A 156 -12.33 -1.73 -6.60
C MET A 156 -10.84 -1.43 -6.44
N TYR A 157 -10.30 -1.58 -5.22
CA TYR A 157 -8.87 -1.44 -4.97
C TYR A 157 -8.04 -2.53 -5.65
N ALA A 158 -8.46 -3.80 -5.60
CA ALA A 158 -7.79 -4.87 -6.32
C ALA A 158 -7.72 -4.56 -7.83
N MET A 159 -8.82 -4.10 -8.43
CA MET A 159 -8.85 -3.69 -9.84
C MET A 159 -7.91 -2.50 -10.12
N MET A 160 -7.92 -1.47 -9.29
CA MET A 160 -7.01 -0.33 -9.41
C MET A 160 -5.54 -0.78 -9.39
N PHE A 161 -5.18 -1.69 -8.48
CA PHE A 161 -3.81 -2.19 -8.37
C PHE A 161 -3.44 -3.17 -9.50
N LEU A 162 -4.39 -3.89 -10.09
CA LEU A 162 -4.16 -4.67 -11.32
C LEU A 162 -3.82 -3.75 -12.49
N LEU A 163 -4.53 -2.62 -12.64
CA LEU A 163 -4.22 -1.62 -13.67
C LEU A 163 -2.86 -0.97 -13.44
N LEU A 164 -2.52 -0.65 -12.18
CA LEU A 164 -1.18 -0.18 -11.83
C LEU A 164 -0.10 -1.21 -12.15
N ALA A 165 -0.31 -2.48 -11.82
CA ALA A 165 0.63 -3.55 -12.13
C ALA A 165 0.85 -3.69 -13.63
N PHE A 166 -0.22 -3.69 -14.43
CA PHE A 166 -0.13 -3.71 -15.88
C PHE A 166 0.66 -2.52 -16.42
N TYR A 167 0.36 -1.30 -15.95
CA TYR A 167 1.08 -0.09 -16.34
C TYR A 167 2.57 -0.15 -15.93
N THR A 168 2.89 -0.71 -14.76
CA THR A 168 4.27 -0.90 -14.30
C THR A 168 5.05 -1.91 -15.13
N VAL A 169 4.40 -2.98 -15.59
CA VAL A 169 5.03 -4.00 -16.44
C VAL A 169 5.50 -3.39 -17.77
N ILE A 170 4.72 -2.48 -18.35
CA ILE A 170 5.10 -1.80 -19.61
C ILE A 170 6.06 -0.63 -19.39
N LYS A 171 6.08 -0.01 -18.20
CA LYS A 171 6.95 1.13 -17.90
C LYS A 171 8.41 0.71 -17.73
N THR A 172 9.32 1.52 -18.28
CA THR A 172 10.75 1.43 -18.03
C THR A 172 11.11 2.18 -16.76
N PHE A 173 12.04 1.61 -16.00
CA PHE A 173 12.48 2.17 -14.73
C PHE A 173 13.97 2.51 -14.82
N PRO A 174 14.39 3.61 -14.17
CA PRO A 174 15.81 3.88 -14.01
C PRO A 174 16.47 2.70 -13.28
N VAL A 175 17.67 2.35 -13.73
CA VAL A 175 18.53 1.42 -12.99
C VAL A 175 18.98 2.17 -11.74
N LEU A 176 18.73 1.59 -10.56
CA LEU A 176 19.32 2.10 -9.33
C LEU A 176 20.84 2.05 -9.52
N GLN A 177 21.51 3.21 -9.57
CA GLN A 177 22.96 3.24 -9.50
C GLN A 177 23.32 2.54 -8.19
N ASN A 178 24.07 1.43 -8.28
CA ASN A 178 24.62 0.75 -7.12
C ASN A 178 25.48 1.76 -6.36
N VAL A 179 24.91 2.42 -5.35
CA VAL A 179 25.71 3.06 -4.32
C VAL A 179 26.49 1.90 -3.71
N GLN A 180 27.81 1.96 -3.81
CA GLN A 180 28.71 0.97 -3.23
C GLN A 180 28.29 0.69 -1.78
N GLY A 181 27.70 -0.48 -1.53
CA GLY A 181 27.10 -0.80 -0.24
C GLY A 181 25.77 -1.54 -0.35
N GLY A 182 25.77 -2.71 -1.01
CA GLY A 182 24.68 -3.66 -0.80
C GLY A 182 24.51 -3.96 0.69
N PHE A 183 23.28 -4.27 1.12
CA PHE A 183 22.97 -4.54 2.53
C PHE A 183 24.03 -5.46 3.15
N SER A 184 24.82 -4.90 4.06
CA SER A 184 25.96 -5.54 4.70
C SER A 184 25.83 -5.26 6.18
N LEU A 185 25.94 -6.30 7.01
CA LEU A 185 25.97 -6.13 8.47
C LEU A 185 27.14 -5.21 8.88
N ARG A 186 28.24 -5.19 8.11
CA ARG A 186 29.34 -4.23 8.29
C ARG A 186 28.97 -2.79 7.90
N GLY A 187 28.04 -2.62 6.97
CA GLY A 187 27.50 -1.29 6.63
C GLY A 187 26.69 -0.69 7.79
N ILE A 188 25.98 -1.53 8.56
CA ILE A 188 25.24 -1.10 9.75
C ILE A 188 26.22 -0.66 10.86
N SER A 189 27.28 -1.43 11.11
CA SER A 189 28.28 -1.07 12.13
C SER A 189 29.07 0.19 11.79
N ASN A 190 29.13 0.58 10.51
CA ASN A 190 29.83 1.80 10.07
C ASN A 190 28.91 3.03 10.03
N ALA A 191 27.59 2.84 10.21
CA ALA A 191 26.59 3.90 10.16
C ALA A 191 26.25 4.47 11.55
N PHE A 192 26.75 3.85 12.61
CA PHE A 192 26.62 4.25 14.01
C PHE A 192 28.00 4.32 14.65
#